data_AF-E3N1H5-F1
#
_entry.id   AF-E3N1H5-F1
#
_cell.length_a   1.000
_cell.length_b   1.000
_cell.length_c   1.000
_cell.angle_alpha   90.00
_cell.angle_beta   90.00
_cell.angle_gamma   90.00
#
_symmetry.space_group_name_H-M   'P 1'
#
loop_
_entity.id
_entity.type
_entity.pdbx_description
1 polymer ?
#
loop_
_entity_poly.entity_id
_entity_poly.type
_entity_poly.pdbx_seq_one_letter_code
_entity_poly.pdbx_strand_id
1 'polypeptide(L)'
;MHLNFFEAKKADGPKFDKFDFRPGLSLIQIPVTSSYLVLTSEPECTFNHSEITSKTIEFFPLCKEVCGILVLNSNLDISEFHLEELFKPMQVLYGGIVIENTQLTSLSFFTINNFFGEFNFFCEAYGFFIRNNSQLTDISIVRKFYLWEDGVSSDACEFRVENNPRLNIEQFYSGVTRYLDIRSYGNLKEFGCRGDEITSSSLPFYQNCTVLFGGLKLYNLSDDFDPTQLSNVRKIIGPIDIQNTSLKDLSFLKDVDLVQISNVGLKGDGVTINIQNNLYMTKLGMPNMTLSYAWRGNRNANFQNLHPDFCLTIGEMNKLSDMKFVNIDAIYCDETEKVFGGKLCRSDDLEKCTYFWGDVIIESEEFDYLQKNLTHIFGKLVIQNTKTKNLKFFPQLTHIISLDSTSPAIQIVGNQDLKNAMFPKLQVRLFSWNPSDNCCFQSVVARSGVRVMIENNNPSLLNSSDALFPPPSARYIYTVGEYIEPPV
;
A
#
# COMPACT_ATOMS: atom_id res chain seq x y z
N MET A 1 20.79 12.13 34.71
CA MET A 1 20.37 13.18 33.76
C MET A 1 18.86 13.30 33.91
N HIS A 2 18.40 14.32 34.63
CA HIS A 2 16.99 14.53 34.97
C HIS A 2 16.24 15.01 33.73
N LEU A 3 15.18 14.29 33.33
CA LEU A 3 14.23 14.74 32.31
C LEU A 3 13.12 15.53 33.03
N ASN A 4 13.05 16.83 32.72
CA ASN A 4 11.97 17.73 33.14
C ASN A 4 10.74 17.51 32.25
N PHE A 5 9.57 17.33 32.86
CA PHE A 5 8.29 17.39 32.19
C PHE A 5 7.95 18.86 31.84
N PHE A 6 7.56 19.13 30.59
CA PHE A 6 7.02 20.41 30.17
C PHE A 6 5.55 20.53 30.62
N GLU A 7 5.24 21.56 31.41
CA GLU A 7 3.87 21.99 31.71
C GLU A 7 3.21 22.59 30.45
N ALA A 8 2.06 22.03 30.06
CA ALA A 8 1.19 22.64 29.06
C ALA A 8 0.44 23.83 29.66
N LYS A 9 0.63 25.02 29.06
CA LYS A 9 -0.10 26.24 29.40
C LYS A 9 -1.59 26.11 29.07
N LYS A 10 -2.43 26.42 30.06
CA LYS A 10 -3.88 26.63 29.95
C LYS A 10 -4.17 27.83 29.02
N ALA A 11 -4.96 27.62 27.97
CA ALA A 11 -5.60 28.69 27.21
C ALA A 11 -7.04 28.86 27.69
N ASP A 12 -7.39 30.08 28.12
CA ASP A 12 -8.74 30.46 28.55
C ASP A 12 -9.70 30.51 27.34
N GLY A 13 -10.78 29.74 27.42
CA GLY A 13 -11.93 29.83 26.49
C GLY A 13 -13.00 30.82 26.98
N PRO A 14 -13.84 31.37 26.09
CA PRO A 14 -14.79 32.42 26.43
C PRO A 14 -15.97 31.90 27.27
N LYS A 15 -16.40 32.71 28.23
CA LYS A 15 -17.62 32.51 29.04
C LYS A 15 -18.86 32.68 28.17
N PHE A 16 -19.81 31.75 28.26
CA PHE A 16 -21.18 31.93 27.80
C PHE A 16 -22.17 31.75 28.95
N ASP A 17 -23.13 32.66 29.01
CA ASP A 17 -24.15 32.81 30.05
C ASP A 17 -25.26 31.75 29.99
N LYS A 18 -25.89 31.58 31.15
CA LYS A 18 -27.00 30.68 31.51
C LYS A 18 -28.13 30.57 30.48
N PHE A 19 -28.59 29.34 30.21
CA PHE A 19 -29.98 29.08 29.82
C PHE A 19 -30.55 27.83 30.52
N ASP A 20 -31.77 27.98 31.01
CA ASP A 20 -32.56 27.04 31.82
C ASP A 20 -33.04 25.80 31.04
N PHE A 21 -33.09 24.66 31.73
CA PHE A 21 -33.60 23.38 31.25
C PHE A 21 -35.10 23.18 31.56
N ARG A 22 -35.90 22.73 30.56
CA ARG A 22 -37.06 21.84 30.75
C ARG A 22 -37.23 20.88 29.56
N PRO A 23 -37.79 19.65 29.76
CA PRO A 23 -37.61 18.53 28.82
C PRO A 23 -38.81 18.28 27.89
N GLY A 24 -38.54 17.79 26.67
CA GLY A 24 -39.54 17.23 25.75
C GLY A 24 -39.01 17.08 24.32
N LEU A 25 -39.00 15.85 23.79
CA LEU A 25 -38.46 15.48 22.47
C LEU A 25 -39.12 16.21 21.28
N SER A 26 -38.33 16.70 20.31
CA SER A 26 -38.32 16.20 18.92
C SER A 26 -37.27 16.89 18.01
N LEU A 27 -36.54 16.04 17.29
CA LEU A 27 -35.92 16.12 15.94
C LEU A 27 -35.36 17.44 15.33
N ILE A 28 -34.06 17.34 15.02
CA ILE A 28 -33.28 17.90 13.88
C ILE A 28 -32.80 19.37 13.98
N GLN A 29 -31.49 19.52 14.25
CA GLN A 29 -30.51 20.06 13.29
C GLN A 29 -29.09 19.87 13.84
N ILE A 30 -28.23 19.26 13.03
CA ILE A 30 -26.80 19.05 13.30
C ILE A 30 -26.05 20.33 12.90
N PRO A 31 -25.24 20.93 13.78
CA PRO A 31 -24.09 21.71 13.37
C PRO A 31 -22.88 20.76 13.27
N VAL A 32 -22.32 20.70 12.08
CA VAL A 32 -21.13 19.94 11.72
C VAL A 32 -19.94 20.52 12.47
N THR A 33 -19.43 19.78 13.46
CA THR A 33 -18.01 19.84 13.85
C THR A 33 -17.51 18.41 13.89
N SER A 34 -16.59 18.10 12.97
CA SER A 34 -15.84 16.85 12.98
C SER A 34 -15.01 16.80 14.26
N SER A 35 -15.54 16.16 15.30
CA SER A 35 -14.74 15.68 16.41
C SER A 35 -14.18 14.32 15.99
N TYR A 36 -12.91 14.31 15.61
CA TYR A 36 -12.12 13.08 15.58
C TYR A 36 -12.22 12.44 16.97
N LEU A 37 -12.84 11.26 17.05
CA LEU A 37 -12.84 10.45 18.26
C LEU A 37 -11.42 9.94 18.45
N VAL A 38 -10.61 10.62 19.26
CA VAL A 38 -9.45 10.00 19.88
C VAL A 38 -10.03 8.87 20.73
N LEU A 39 -9.75 7.62 20.35
CA LEU A 39 -10.06 6.44 21.17
C LEU A 39 -9.26 6.58 22.47
N THR A 40 -9.88 7.23 23.44
CA THR A 40 -9.36 7.34 24.80
C THR A 40 -10.04 6.23 25.58
N SER A 41 -9.25 5.29 26.12
CA SER A 41 -9.79 4.36 27.11
C SER A 41 -10.35 5.15 28.29
N GLU A 42 -11.27 4.53 29.02
CA GLU A 42 -11.68 5.05 30.31
C GLU A 42 -10.45 5.24 31.21
N PRO A 43 -10.34 6.34 31.99
CA PRO A 43 -9.18 6.61 32.83
C PRO A 43 -8.82 5.45 33.77
N GLU A 44 -9.82 4.72 34.27
CA GLU A 44 -9.69 3.52 35.11
C GLU A 44 -9.04 2.32 34.40
N CYS A 45 -9.03 2.31 33.07
CA CYS A 45 -8.40 1.27 32.24
C CYS A 45 -7.01 1.68 31.75
N THR A 46 -6.42 2.72 32.35
CA THR A 46 -5.09 3.22 31.99
C THR A 46 -4.05 2.79 33.03
N PHE A 47 -3.01 2.09 32.59
CA PHE A 47 -1.85 1.78 33.41
C PHE A 47 -0.80 2.90 33.29
N ASN A 48 -0.75 3.78 34.30
CA ASN A 48 0.13 4.96 34.34
C ASN A 48 1.38 4.75 35.22
N HIS A 49 2.02 3.59 35.12
CA HIS A 49 3.29 3.31 35.80
C HIS A 49 4.38 2.98 34.80
N SER A 50 5.62 3.29 35.18
CA SER A 50 6.78 3.16 34.29
C SER A 50 7.23 1.72 34.03
N GLU A 51 6.84 0.78 34.90
CA GLU A 51 7.22 -0.64 34.82
C GLU A 51 6.25 -1.53 35.62
N ILE A 52 6.23 -2.81 35.28
CA ILE A 52 5.46 -3.85 35.98
C ILE A 52 6.38 -4.59 36.95
N THR A 53 6.07 -4.48 38.24
CA THR A 53 6.77 -5.11 39.38
C THR A 53 5.74 -5.44 40.46
N SER A 54 6.13 -6.18 41.49
CA SER A 54 5.32 -6.46 42.67
C SER A 54 4.76 -5.22 43.35
N LYS A 55 5.40 -4.05 43.18
CA LYS A 55 4.97 -2.75 43.71
C LYS A 55 3.93 -2.05 42.84
N THR A 56 3.87 -2.36 41.56
CA THR A 56 3.01 -1.67 40.60
C THR A 56 1.82 -2.51 40.13
N ILE A 57 1.84 -3.83 40.36
CA ILE A 57 0.75 -4.74 39.95
C ILE A 57 -0.61 -4.40 40.56
N GLU A 58 -0.66 -3.83 41.75
CA GLU A 58 -1.94 -3.44 42.39
C GLU A 58 -2.65 -2.30 41.66
N PHE A 59 -1.92 -1.55 40.83
CA PHE A 59 -2.45 -0.46 40.01
C PHE A 59 -2.76 -0.90 38.58
N PHE A 60 -2.53 -2.17 38.23
CA PHE A 60 -2.85 -2.66 36.90
C PHE A 60 -4.37 -2.77 36.72
N PRO A 61 -4.95 -2.20 35.64
CA PRO A 61 -6.39 -2.19 35.44
C PRO A 61 -6.93 -3.58 35.11
N LEU A 62 -8.03 -3.96 35.76
CA LEU A 62 -8.77 -5.20 35.47
C LEU A 62 -9.76 -4.98 34.31
N CYS A 63 -9.25 -4.50 33.18
CA CYS A 63 -10.04 -4.15 32.00
C CYS A 63 -9.76 -5.08 30.83
N LYS A 64 -10.75 -5.24 29.94
CA LYS A 64 -10.58 -5.92 28.65
C LYS A 64 -9.71 -5.13 27.68
N GLU A 65 -9.88 -3.81 27.71
CA GLU A 65 -9.15 -2.85 26.89
C GLU A 65 -8.29 -2.02 27.83
N VAL A 66 -6.98 -2.03 27.61
CA VAL A 66 -6.02 -1.34 28.48
C VAL A 66 -5.24 -0.31 27.67
N CYS A 67 -5.09 0.89 28.21
CA CYS A 67 -4.14 1.87 27.72
C CYS A 67 -2.87 1.85 28.57
N GLY A 68 -1.70 1.84 27.95
CA GLY A 68 -0.44 1.97 28.66
C GLY A 68 0.76 1.39 27.93
N ILE A 69 1.95 1.71 28.41
CA ILE A 69 3.20 1.14 27.93
C ILE A 69 3.58 0.03 28.92
N LEU A 70 3.50 -1.22 28.48
CA LEU A 70 3.86 -2.37 29.29
C LEU A 70 5.37 -2.54 29.26
N VAL A 71 6.05 -2.12 30.33
CA VAL A 71 7.50 -2.24 30.47
C VAL A 71 7.84 -3.35 31.47
N LEU A 72 8.44 -4.42 30.97
CA LEU A 72 8.99 -5.56 31.71
C LEU A 72 10.52 -5.51 31.54
N ASN A 73 11.24 -5.17 32.61
CA ASN A 73 12.70 -4.98 32.52
C ASN A 73 13.47 -5.81 33.56
N SER A 74 14.74 -5.47 33.81
CA SER A 74 15.57 -6.12 34.83
C SER A 74 15.04 -6.02 36.27
N ASN A 75 14.12 -5.11 36.55
CA ASN A 75 13.46 -4.94 37.86
C ASN A 75 12.26 -5.88 38.06
N LEU A 76 11.88 -6.65 37.03
CA LEU A 76 10.77 -7.59 37.11
C LEU A 76 11.03 -8.64 38.20
N ASP A 77 10.21 -8.61 39.24
CA ASP A 77 10.32 -9.43 40.45
C ASP A 77 9.12 -10.38 40.65
N ILE A 78 8.28 -10.52 39.62
CA ILE A 78 7.13 -11.44 39.58
C ILE A 78 7.32 -12.49 38.47
N SER A 79 6.67 -13.65 38.63
CA SER A 79 6.81 -14.78 37.69
C SER A 79 5.87 -14.68 36.48
N GLU A 80 6.17 -15.43 35.42
CA GLU A 80 5.30 -15.58 34.23
C GLU A 80 3.85 -15.94 34.60
N PHE A 81 3.66 -16.85 35.56
CA PHE A 81 2.32 -17.20 36.07
C PHE A 81 1.55 -16.00 36.67
N HIS A 82 2.24 -15.11 37.40
CA HIS A 82 1.60 -13.93 37.97
C HIS A 82 1.29 -12.91 36.87
N LEU A 83 2.13 -12.79 35.83
CA LEU A 83 1.85 -11.97 34.65
C LEU A 83 0.63 -12.51 33.89
N GLU A 84 0.50 -13.82 33.76
CA GLU A 84 -0.65 -14.46 33.10
C GLU A 84 -1.95 -14.13 33.83
N GLU A 85 -1.99 -14.27 35.16
CA GLU A 85 -3.17 -13.89 35.94
C GLU A 85 -3.45 -12.39 35.89
N LEU A 86 -2.41 -11.54 35.87
CA LEU A 86 -2.53 -10.09 35.76
C LEU A 86 -3.15 -9.67 34.42
N PHE A 87 -2.71 -10.26 33.32
CA PHE A 87 -3.12 -9.91 31.96
C PHE A 87 -4.34 -10.68 31.46
N LYS A 88 -4.85 -11.64 32.24
CA LYS A 88 -6.02 -12.45 31.92
C LYS A 88 -7.25 -11.67 31.44
N PRO A 89 -7.59 -10.49 32.00
CA PRO A 89 -8.71 -9.69 31.49
C PRO A 89 -8.38 -9.02 30.16
N MET A 90 -7.12 -8.61 29.97
CA MET A 90 -6.67 -7.76 28.86
C MET A 90 -6.61 -8.53 27.55
N GLN A 91 -7.38 -8.06 26.56
CA GLN A 91 -7.45 -8.62 25.21
C GLN A 91 -7.14 -7.57 24.12
N VAL A 92 -7.16 -6.29 24.50
CA VAL A 92 -6.81 -5.15 23.66
C VAL A 92 -5.83 -4.27 24.42
N LEU A 93 -4.73 -3.89 23.78
CA LEU A 93 -3.75 -2.95 24.30
C LEU A 93 -3.62 -1.75 23.35
N TYR A 94 -3.82 -0.56 23.88
CA TYR A 94 -3.47 0.70 23.23
C TYR A 94 -2.20 1.26 23.90
N GLY A 95 -1.06 1.18 23.22
CA GLY A 95 0.23 1.60 23.79
C GLY A 95 1.41 0.79 23.30
N GLY A 96 2.42 0.61 24.13
CA GLY A 96 3.67 -0.08 23.75
C GLY A 96 3.94 -1.32 24.57
N ILE A 97 4.78 -2.22 24.05
CA ILE A 97 5.32 -3.35 24.81
C ILE A 97 6.85 -3.26 24.76
N VAL A 98 7.48 -3.20 25.93
CA VAL A 98 8.93 -3.19 26.10
C VAL A 98 9.31 -4.31 27.04
N ILE A 99 10.02 -5.31 26.53
CA ILE A 99 10.48 -6.48 27.29
C ILE A 99 11.99 -6.57 27.15
N GLU A 100 12.73 -6.15 28.16
CA GLU A 100 14.18 -6.03 28.04
C GLU A 100 14.98 -6.48 29.26
N ASN A 101 16.11 -7.13 29.04
CA ASN A 101 17.00 -7.55 30.12
C ASN A 101 16.31 -8.42 31.20
N THR A 102 15.28 -9.17 30.83
CA THR A 102 14.53 -10.04 31.76
C THR A 102 15.12 -11.46 31.83
N GLN A 103 14.63 -12.23 32.81
CA GLN A 103 14.89 -13.68 32.90
C GLN A 103 13.70 -14.51 32.38
N LEU A 104 12.78 -13.90 31.64
CA LEU A 104 11.63 -14.59 31.05
C LEU A 104 12.10 -15.63 30.03
N THR A 105 11.37 -16.73 29.98
CA THR A 105 11.56 -17.84 29.04
C THR A 105 10.50 -17.84 27.93
N SER A 106 9.32 -17.27 28.22
CA SER A 106 8.16 -17.23 27.33
C SER A 106 7.35 -15.93 27.47
N LEU A 107 6.64 -15.55 26.40
CA LEU A 107 5.62 -14.49 26.39
C LEU A 107 4.17 -15.01 26.40
N SER A 108 3.96 -16.30 26.68
CA SER A 108 2.63 -16.94 26.66
C SER A 108 1.62 -16.38 27.67
N PHE A 109 2.03 -15.44 28.53
CA PHE A 109 1.17 -14.79 29.52
C PHE A 109 0.19 -13.76 28.92
N PHE A 110 0.29 -13.40 27.63
CA PHE A 110 -0.74 -12.59 26.97
C PHE A 110 -1.98 -13.41 26.63
N THR A 111 -3.15 -12.86 26.92
CA THR A 111 -4.44 -13.54 26.71
C THR A 111 -5.08 -13.14 25.38
N ILE A 112 -5.46 -14.11 24.56
CA ILE A 112 -6.18 -13.85 23.30
C ILE A 112 -7.69 -13.74 23.53
N ASN A 113 -8.35 -12.97 22.70
CA ASN A 113 -9.80 -12.96 22.64
C ASN A 113 -10.31 -14.30 22.05
N ASN A 114 -11.18 -15.02 22.78
CA ASN A 114 -11.70 -16.33 22.34
C ASN A 114 -12.61 -16.29 21.10
N PHE A 115 -13.19 -15.14 20.77
CA PHE A 115 -14.09 -14.99 19.63
C PHE A 115 -13.30 -14.84 18.32
N PHE A 116 -12.29 -13.97 18.29
CA PHE A 116 -11.46 -13.74 17.10
C PHE A 116 -10.18 -14.61 17.08
N GLY A 117 -9.78 -15.16 18.22
CA GLY A 117 -8.55 -15.94 18.37
C GLY A 117 -7.27 -15.09 18.30
N GLU A 118 -7.37 -13.80 18.64
CA GLU A 118 -6.33 -12.78 18.45
C GLU A 118 -6.20 -11.84 19.67
N PHE A 119 -5.02 -11.23 19.84
CA PHE A 119 -4.75 -10.15 20.78
C PHE A 119 -4.65 -8.84 19.99
N ASN A 120 -5.50 -7.87 20.28
CA ASN A 120 -5.56 -6.62 19.51
C ASN A 120 -4.56 -5.61 20.09
N PHE A 121 -3.68 -5.08 19.26
CA PHE A 121 -2.60 -4.22 19.73
C PHE A 121 -2.47 -2.98 18.86
N PHE A 122 -2.49 -1.79 19.47
CA PHE A 122 -2.39 -0.50 18.79
C PHE A 122 -1.11 0.19 19.29
N CYS A 123 -0.02 0.15 18.52
CA CYS A 123 1.32 0.49 19.04
C CYS A 123 2.12 1.54 18.30
N GLU A 124 1.54 2.23 17.34
CA GLU A 124 2.26 3.15 16.45
C GLU A 124 3.21 4.11 17.18
N ALA A 125 2.74 4.82 18.21
CA ALA A 125 3.56 5.79 18.93
C ALA A 125 4.63 5.19 19.85
N TYR A 126 4.53 3.90 20.20
CA TYR A 126 5.28 3.33 21.34
C TYR A 126 6.03 2.03 21.03
N GLY A 127 5.71 1.33 19.95
CA GLY A 127 6.44 0.17 19.47
C GLY A 127 6.26 -1.14 20.26
N PHE A 128 6.90 -2.17 19.73
CA PHE A 128 7.06 -3.51 20.29
C PHE A 128 8.54 -3.87 20.32
N PHE A 129 9.09 -4.03 21.52
CA PHE A 129 10.52 -4.24 21.72
C PHE A 129 10.79 -5.43 22.62
N ILE A 130 11.54 -6.41 22.10
CA ILE A 130 12.06 -7.55 22.87
C ILE A 130 13.58 -7.51 22.78
N ARG A 131 14.27 -7.14 23.87
CA ARG A 131 15.72 -6.88 23.83
C ARG A 131 16.49 -7.58 24.93
N ASN A 132 17.65 -8.16 24.61
CA ASN A 132 18.63 -8.61 25.60
C ASN A 132 18.07 -9.64 26.62
N ASN A 133 17.06 -10.44 26.25
CA ASN A 133 16.49 -11.45 27.15
C ASN A 133 17.25 -12.77 26.97
N SER A 134 18.21 -13.03 27.86
CA SER A 134 19.16 -14.13 27.71
C SER A 134 18.54 -15.54 27.77
N GLN A 135 17.38 -15.68 28.40
CA GLN A 135 16.69 -16.97 28.60
C GLN A 135 15.46 -17.14 27.69
N LEU A 136 15.07 -16.12 26.92
CA LEU A 136 13.84 -16.13 26.14
C LEU A 136 13.94 -17.11 24.97
N THR A 137 12.95 -18.00 24.87
CA THR A 137 12.89 -19.07 23.84
C THR A 137 11.57 -19.11 23.09
N ASP A 138 10.49 -18.59 23.67
CA ASP A 138 9.16 -18.63 23.07
C ASP A 138 8.48 -17.25 23.02
N ILE A 139 8.15 -16.82 21.80
CA ILE A 139 7.32 -15.64 21.53
C ILE A 139 6.13 -16.00 20.63
N SER A 140 5.71 -17.27 20.62
CA SER A 140 4.69 -17.82 19.71
C SER A 140 3.36 -17.06 19.72
N ILE A 141 3.02 -16.45 20.86
CA ILE A 141 1.85 -15.60 21.03
C ILE A 141 1.80 -14.43 20.05
N VAL A 142 2.96 -13.96 19.56
CA VAL A 142 3.05 -12.88 18.56
C VAL A 142 2.32 -13.24 17.27
N ARG A 143 2.21 -14.53 16.92
CA ARG A 143 1.41 -14.96 15.76
C ARG A 143 -0.09 -14.70 15.91
N LYS A 144 -0.55 -14.41 17.13
CA LYS A 144 -1.93 -14.08 17.47
C LYS A 144 -2.13 -12.58 17.65
N PHE A 145 -1.08 -11.77 17.52
CA PHE A 145 -1.24 -10.33 17.63
C PHE A 145 -1.85 -9.79 16.34
N TYR A 146 -3.03 -9.19 16.46
CA TYR A 146 -3.61 -8.35 15.44
C TYR A 146 -3.23 -6.91 15.76
N LEU A 147 -2.22 -6.43 15.07
CA LEU A 147 -1.79 -5.04 15.16
C LEU A 147 -2.71 -4.16 14.33
N TRP A 148 -3.27 -3.14 14.96
CA TRP A 148 -4.19 -2.18 14.35
C TRP A 148 -3.51 -0.87 14.02
N GLU A 149 -4.04 -0.22 13.00
CA GLU A 149 -3.76 1.18 12.70
C GLU A 149 -4.72 2.10 13.43
N ASP A 150 -4.22 3.24 13.93
CA ASP A 150 -5.08 4.26 14.56
C ASP A 150 -5.68 5.24 13.54
N GLY A 151 -5.20 5.20 12.29
CA GLY A 151 -5.67 6.03 11.18
C GLY A 151 -5.30 7.51 11.30
N VAL A 152 -4.51 7.89 12.31
CA VAL A 152 -4.09 9.26 12.63
C VAL A 152 -2.59 9.43 12.39
N SER A 153 -1.77 8.41 12.67
CA SER A 153 -0.34 8.43 12.42
C SER A 153 0.03 7.68 11.13
N SER A 154 0.96 8.25 10.35
CA SER A 154 1.51 7.60 9.15
C SER A 154 2.60 6.56 9.47
N ASP A 155 2.94 6.39 10.75
CA ASP A 155 4.17 5.72 11.16
C ASP A 155 3.85 4.29 11.58
N ALA A 156 4.55 3.32 10.98
CA ALA A 156 4.38 1.94 11.37
C ALA A 156 4.79 1.75 12.82
N CYS A 157 4.05 0.91 13.53
CA CYS A 157 4.52 0.43 14.81
C CYS A 157 5.90 -0.20 14.66
N GLU A 158 6.85 0.35 15.41
CA GLU A 158 8.22 -0.12 15.41
C GLU A 158 8.29 -1.49 16.07
N PHE A 159 8.72 -2.52 15.33
CA PHE A 159 8.77 -3.89 15.82
C PHE A 159 10.21 -4.40 15.81
N ARG A 160 10.80 -4.58 17.00
CA ARG A 160 12.20 -5.02 17.14
C ARG A 160 12.36 -6.18 18.10
N VAL A 161 13.11 -7.20 17.65
CA VAL A 161 13.50 -8.35 18.45
C VAL A 161 15.01 -8.52 18.36
N GLU A 162 15.72 -8.11 19.41
CA GLU A 162 17.17 -7.88 19.35
C GLU A 162 17.90 -8.59 20.50
N ASN A 163 19.03 -9.24 20.21
CA ASN A 163 19.94 -9.83 21.20
C ASN A 163 19.28 -10.84 22.17
N ASN A 164 18.43 -11.72 21.66
CA ASN A 164 17.84 -12.83 22.45
C ASN A 164 18.49 -14.15 22.00
N PRO A 165 19.66 -14.54 22.55
CA PRO A 165 20.56 -15.54 21.95
C PRO A 165 20.00 -16.97 21.91
N ARG A 166 18.89 -17.24 22.62
CA ARG A 166 18.21 -18.55 22.62
C ARG A 166 16.91 -18.55 21.82
N LEU A 167 16.51 -17.40 21.28
CA LEU A 167 15.24 -17.24 20.60
C LEU A 167 15.37 -17.53 19.11
N ASN A 168 14.68 -18.57 18.64
CA ASN A 168 14.49 -18.82 17.22
C ASN A 168 13.22 -18.09 16.76
N ILE A 169 13.36 -17.01 16.00
CA ILE A 169 12.23 -16.24 15.49
C ILE A 169 11.83 -16.56 14.05
N GLU A 170 12.66 -17.28 13.29
CA GLU A 170 12.34 -17.78 11.94
C GLU A 170 10.99 -18.51 11.92
N GLN A 171 10.74 -19.32 12.94
CA GLN A 171 9.48 -20.06 13.07
C GLN A 171 8.25 -19.13 13.17
N PHE A 172 8.38 -17.89 13.64
CA PHE A 172 7.23 -17.01 13.86
C PHE A 172 6.82 -16.20 12.63
N TYR A 173 7.53 -16.36 11.50
CA TYR A 173 7.31 -15.71 10.22
C TYR A 173 5.83 -15.65 9.77
N SER A 174 5.11 -16.77 9.82
CA SER A 174 3.76 -16.85 9.25
C SER A 174 2.71 -15.97 9.94
N GLY A 175 2.96 -15.56 11.18
CA GLY A 175 2.05 -14.72 11.96
C GLY A 175 2.41 -13.23 11.95
N VAL A 176 3.55 -12.87 11.37
CA VAL A 176 4.08 -11.49 11.37
C VAL A 176 4.15 -10.87 9.97
N THR A 177 3.63 -11.55 8.95
CA THR A 177 3.73 -11.12 7.54
C THR A 177 3.07 -9.78 7.25
N ARG A 178 2.23 -9.24 8.13
CA ARG A 178 1.61 -7.91 7.98
C ARG A 178 2.58 -6.75 8.24
N TYR A 179 3.75 -7.02 8.83
CA TYR A 179 4.70 -5.99 9.23
C TYR A 179 5.83 -5.87 8.22
N LEU A 180 6.04 -4.63 7.76
CA LEU A 180 7.04 -4.37 6.72
C LEU A 180 8.44 -4.14 7.27
N ASP A 181 8.54 -3.48 8.43
CA ASP A 181 9.83 -3.06 9.01
C ASP A 181 10.18 -3.81 10.30
N ILE A 182 9.92 -5.11 10.33
CA ILE A 182 10.41 -5.95 11.43
C ILE A 182 11.94 -5.93 11.40
N ARG A 183 12.55 -5.56 12.52
CA ARG A 183 14.00 -5.63 12.71
C ARG A 183 14.34 -6.72 13.71
N SER A 184 15.30 -7.55 13.33
CA SER A 184 15.82 -8.55 14.23
C SER A 184 17.31 -8.80 13.99
N TYR A 185 18.07 -8.91 15.07
CA TYR A 185 19.49 -9.26 15.04
C TYR A 185 19.92 -9.84 16.39
N GLY A 186 20.99 -10.63 16.39
CA GLY A 186 21.57 -11.19 17.62
C GLY A 186 20.71 -12.26 18.29
N ASN A 187 19.74 -12.83 17.58
CA ASN A 187 18.92 -13.95 18.03
C ASN A 187 19.52 -15.30 17.58
N LEU A 188 18.97 -16.42 18.05
CA LEU A 188 19.44 -17.75 17.63
C LEU A 188 19.24 -17.98 16.12
N LYS A 189 18.12 -17.46 15.60
CA LYS A 189 17.78 -17.43 14.17
C LYS A 189 16.85 -16.26 13.90
N GLU A 190 17.09 -15.50 12.84
CA GLU A 190 16.35 -14.27 12.48
C GLU A 190 15.09 -14.53 11.65
N PHE A 191 14.23 -13.51 11.49
CA PHE A 191 13.01 -13.61 10.67
C PHE A 191 13.31 -13.83 9.17
N GLY A 192 14.42 -13.29 8.70
CA GLY A 192 14.84 -13.23 7.31
C GLY A 192 15.96 -12.21 7.15
N CYS A 193 16.24 -11.81 5.91
CA CYS A 193 17.29 -10.85 5.63
C CYS A 193 16.73 -9.43 5.43
N ARG A 194 17.55 -8.41 5.66
CA ARG A 194 17.17 -7.00 5.49
C ARG A 194 17.45 -6.53 4.07
N GLY A 195 16.42 -6.34 3.26
CA GLY A 195 16.63 -5.87 1.89
C GLY A 195 16.96 -4.38 1.79
N ASP A 196 16.78 -3.61 2.87
CA ASP A 196 17.13 -2.19 2.97
C ASP A 196 18.54 -1.91 3.51
N GLU A 197 19.29 -2.95 3.85
CA GLU A 197 20.68 -2.89 4.37
C GLU A 197 21.69 -3.57 3.42
N ILE A 198 21.26 -3.81 2.17
CA ILE A 198 22.11 -4.39 1.13
C ILE A 198 23.13 -3.35 0.66
N THR A 199 24.39 -3.75 0.71
CA THR A 199 25.54 -3.02 0.20
C THR A 199 26.45 -4.02 -0.51
N SER A 200 27.41 -3.57 -1.32
CA SER A 200 28.36 -4.48 -1.97
C SER A 200 29.13 -5.35 -0.98
N SER A 201 29.42 -4.83 0.23
CA SER A 201 30.13 -5.58 1.28
C SER A 201 29.24 -6.57 2.03
N SER A 202 27.94 -6.30 2.17
CA SER A 202 26.99 -7.20 2.84
C SER A 202 26.39 -8.25 1.91
N LEU A 203 26.37 -8.00 0.59
CA LEU A 203 25.75 -8.85 -0.42
C LEU A 203 26.17 -10.34 -0.38
N PRO A 204 27.44 -10.72 -0.13
CA PRO A 204 27.83 -12.13 -0.05
C PRO A 204 27.10 -12.94 1.03
N PHE A 205 26.52 -12.28 2.04
CA PHE A 205 25.74 -12.93 3.09
C PHE A 205 24.29 -13.24 2.68
N TYR A 206 23.86 -12.80 1.48
CA TYR A 206 22.47 -12.93 1.05
C TYR A 206 22.15 -14.22 0.29
N GLN A 207 23.16 -15.05 -0.01
CA GLN A 207 22.97 -16.26 -0.82
C GLN A 207 21.91 -17.21 -0.25
N ASN A 208 21.72 -17.27 1.07
CA ASN A 208 20.73 -18.15 1.70
C ASN A 208 19.39 -17.46 1.99
N CYS A 209 19.22 -16.19 1.61
CA CYS A 209 18.02 -15.42 1.89
C CYS A 209 16.89 -15.80 0.93
N THR A 210 15.77 -16.23 1.50
CA THR A 210 14.53 -16.52 0.75
C THR A 210 13.48 -15.42 0.92
N VAL A 211 13.59 -14.61 1.98
CA VAL A 211 12.67 -13.51 2.30
C VAL A 211 13.47 -12.26 2.64
N LEU A 212 13.09 -11.13 2.05
CA LEU A 212 13.60 -9.81 2.40
C LEU A 212 12.55 -9.00 3.18
N PHE A 213 12.95 -8.47 4.33
CA PHE A 213 12.19 -7.50 5.13
C PHE A 213 12.74 -6.09 4.91
N GLY A 214 11.92 -5.06 5.17
CA GLY A 214 12.27 -3.67 4.90
C GLY A 214 12.22 -3.31 3.40
N GLY A 215 11.75 -4.23 2.56
CA GLY A 215 11.70 -4.08 1.11
C GLY A 215 12.97 -4.55 0.41
N LEU A 216 13.31 -3.90 -0.69
CA LEU A 216 14.55 -4.06 -1.44
C LEU A 216 15.08 -2.69 -1.80
N LYS A 217 16.23 -2.29 -1.24
CA LYS A 217 16.88 -1.02 -1.55
C LYS A 217 18.25 -1.25 -2.16
N LEU A 218 18.42 -0.76 -3.38
CA LEU A 218 19.68 -0.88 -4.12
C LEU A 218 20.08 0.50 -4.63
N TYR A 219 21.20 1.02 -4.11
CA TYR A 219 21.64 2.40 -4.33
C TYR A 219 23.13 2.45 -4.57
N ASN A 220 23.56 3.20 -5.60
CA ASN A 220 24.97 3.51 -5.86
C ASN A 220 25.87 2.26 -5.77
N LEU A 221 25.45 1.17 -6.40
CA LEU A 221 26.16 -0.11 -6.35
C LEU A 221 27.51 0.02 -7.06
N SER A 222 28.55 -0.58 -6.48
CA SER A 222 29.88 -0.66 -7.10
C SER A 222 29.92 -1.68 -8.24
N ASP A 223 30.94 -1.58 -9.11
CA ASP A 223 31.08 -2.43 -10.29
C ASP A 223 31.26 -3.94 -9.96
N ASP A 224 31.68 -4.27 -8.75
CA ASP A 224 31.82 -5.64 -8.24
C ASP A 224 30.53 -6.21 -7.61
N PHE A 225 29.41 -5.48 -7.69
CA PHE A 225 28.12 -5.97 -7.22
C PHE A 225 27.68 -7.19 -8.04
N ASP A 226 27.63 -8.36 -7.38
CA ASP A 226 27.13 -9.60 -7.96
C ASP A 226 25.66 -9.84 -7.56
N PRO A 227 24.67 -9.43 -8.38
CA PRO A 227 23.27 -9.56 -8.04
C PRO A 227 22.80 -11.01 -7.88
N THR A 228 23.59 -11.99 -8.36
CA THR A 228 23.22 -13.41 -8.28
C THR A 228 23.15 -13.91 -6.83
N GLN A 229 23.76 -13.22 -5.88
CA GLN A 229 23.62 -13.51 -4.45
C GLN A 229 22.16 -13.37 -3.96
N LEU A 230 21.30 -12.66 -4.69
CA LEU A 230 19.88 -12.50 -4.37
C LEU A 230 18.97 -13.51 -5.10
N SER A 231 19.52 -14.49 -5.83
CA SER A 231 18.72 -15.39 -6.68
C SER A 231 17.79 -16.34 -5.92
N ASN A 232 18.07 -16.58 -4.63
CA ASN A 232 17.25 -17.43 -3.78
C ASN A 232 16.07 -16.69 -3.13
N VAL A 233 15.98 -15.37 -3.32
CA VAL A 233 14.85 -14.59 -2.82
C VAL A 233 13.58 -15.04 -3.53
N ARG A 234 12.52 -15.24 -2.74
CA ARG A 234 11.18 -15.62 -3.18
C ARG A 234 10.16 -14.55 -2.81
N LYS A 235 10.37 -13.87 -1.68
CA LYS A 235 9.43 -12.88 -1.15
C LYS A 235 10.13 -11.59 -0.77
N ILE A 236 9.52 -10.47 -1.11
CA ILE A 236 9.94 -9.13 -0.68
C ILE A 236 8.80 -8.53 0.12
N ILE A 237 9.06 -8.16 1.37
CA ILE A 237 8.10 -7.56 2.29
C ILE A 237 8.56 -6.12 2.54
N GLY A 238 7.90 -5.18 1.88
CA GLY A 238 8.22 -3.74 1.89
C GLY A 238 8.41 -3.16 0.48
N PRO A 239 8.81 -1.88 0.39
CA PRO A 239 8.94 -1.18 -0.88
C PRO A 239 10.14 -1.66 -1.70
N ILE A 240 10.06 -1.55 -3.02
CA ILE A 240 11.20 -1.75 -3.92
C ILE A 240 11.72 -0.36 -4.31
N ASP A 241 13.00 -0.13 -4.11
CA ASP A 241 13.64 1.16 -4.35
C ASP A 241 15.04 0.98 -4.93
N ILE A 242 15.17 1.16 -6.24
CA ILE A 242 16.38 0.87 -7.00
C ILE A 242 16.79 2.12 -7.75
N GLN A 243 17.91 2.70 -7.37
CA GLN A 243 18.32 4.00 -7.93
C GLN A 243 19.81 4.11 -8.19
N ASN A 244 20.16 4.82 -9.26
CA ASN A 244 21.54 5.16 -9.60
C ASN A 244 22.45 3.93 -9.66
N THR A 245 21.98 2.86 -10.31
CA THR A 245 22.70 1.59 -10.46
C THR A 245 23.11 1.35 -11.91
N SER A 246 24.12 0.51 -12.11
CA SER A 246 24.57 0.01 -13.41
C SER A 246 23.86 -1.28 -13.84
N LEU A 247 22.80 -1.70 -13.12
CA LEU A 247 22.05 -2.92 -13.41
C LEU A 247 21.36 -2.83 -14.78
N LYS A 248 21.45 -3.92 -15.55
CA LYS A 248 20.78 -4.04 -16.86
C LYS A 248 19.33 -4.53 -16.76
N ASP A 249 19.04 -5.33 -15.74
CA ASP A 249 17.72 -5.88 -15.43
C ASP A 249 17.70 -6.45 -14.00
N LEU A 250 16.53 -6.93 -13.57
CA LEU A 250 16.31 -7.63 -12.30
C LEU A 250 16.04 -9.14 -12.50
N SER A 251 16.54 -9.75 -13.58
CA SER A 251 16.31 -11.17 -13.88
C SER A 251 16.85 -12.14 -12.83
N PHE A 252 17.78 -11.68 -11.99
CA PHE A 252 18.22 -12.40 -10.79
C PHE A 252 17.09 -12.58 -9.77
N LEU A 253 16.02 -11.77 -9.82
CA LEU A 253 14.81 -11.88 -8.99
C LEU A 253 13.65 -12.60 -9.71
N LYS A 254 13.90 -13.32 -10.81
CA LYS A 254 12.84 -14.01 -11.58
C LYS A 254 11.98 -14.98 -10.76
N ASP A 255 12.51 -15.49 -9.65
CA ASP A 255 11.83 -16.44 -8.77
C ASP A 255 11.05 -15.75 -7.63
N VAL A 256 11.05 -14.41 -7.57
CA VAL A 256 10.22 -13.65 -6.64
C VAL A 256 8.75 -13.81 -7.04
N ASP A 257 7.98 -14.46 -6.18
CA ASP A 257 6.56 -14.77 -6.41
C ASP A 257 5.63 -13.78 -5.70
N LEU A 258 6.10 -13.14 -4.63
CA LEU A 258 5.33 -12.21 -3.81
C LEU A 258 6.15 -10.97 -3.45
N VAL A 259 5.60 -9.81 -3.79
CA VAL A 259 5.99 -8.52 -3.24
C VAL A 259 4.82 -7.99 -2.43
N GLN A 260 5.00 -7.94 -1.12
CA GLN A 260 3.98 -7.53 -0.17
C GLN A 260 4.23 -6.11 0.29
N ILE A 261 3.23 -5.24 0.12
CA ILE A 261 3.31 -3.82 0.37
C ILE A 261 2.20 -3.39 1.35
N SER A 262 2.62 -2.83 2.47
CA SER A 262 1.78 -2.08 3.41
C SER A 262 2.16 -0.59 3.33
N ASN A 263 1.24 0.36 3.52
CA ASN A 263 1.59 1.78 3.59
C ASN A 263 1.82 2.26 5.01
N VAL A 264 1.61 1.39 5.98
CA VAL A 264 1.91 1.65 7.38
C VAL A 264 3.40 1.96 7.45
N GLY A 265 3.75 3.21 7.76
CA GLY A 265 5.14 3.68 7.84
C GLY A 265 5.72 4.37 6.59
N LEU A 266 5.01 4.41 5.46
CA LEU A 266 5.45 5.22 4.31
C LEU A 266 4.88 6.63 4.45
N LYS A 267 5.70 7.56 4.97
CA LYS A 267 5.34 8.99 5.06
C LYS A 267 5.07 9.57 3.66
N GLY A 268 3.92 10.22 3.48
CA GLY A 268 3.56 10.99 2.27
C GLY A 268 2.91 10.17 1.14
N ASP A 269 2.89 10.73 -0.08
CA ASP A 269 2.50 10.06 -1.34
C ASP A 269 3.46 8.92 -1.75
N GLY A 270 3.91 8.10 -0.78
CA GLY A 270 5.04 7.18 -0.87
C GLY A 270 4.96 6.27 -2.08
N VAL A 271 5.97 6.37 -2.96
CA VAL A 271 6.16 5.46 -4.09
C VAL A 271 6.63 4.11 -3.52
N THR A 272 5.85 3.05 -3.78
CA THR A 272 6.11 1.71 -3.23
C THR A 272 6.99 0.86 -4.14
N ILE A 273 6.99 1.16 -5.44
CA ILE A 273 7.96 0.64 -6.41
C ILE A 273 8.61 1.81 -7.12
N ASN A 274 9.84 2.14 -6.73
CA ASN A 274 10.61 3.24 -7.28
C ASN A 274 11.85 2.69 -8.00
N ILE A 275 11.88 2.84 -9.32
CA ILE A 275 13.03 2.47 -10.15
C ILE A 275 13.40 3.72 -10.95
N GLN A 276 14.48 4.38 -10.55
CA GLN A 276 14.85 5.65 -11.18
C GLN A 276 16.35 5.83 -11.40
N ASN A 277 16.70 6.59 -12.43
CA ASN A 277 18.09 6.95 -12.75
C ASN A 277 18.99 5.72 -12.99
N ASN A 278 18.44 4.64 -13.56
CA ASN A 278 19.18 3.44 -13.93
C ASN A 278 19.34 3.40 -15.45
N LEU A 279 20.29 4.19 -15.97
CA LEU A 279 20.43 4.45 -17.41
C LEU A 279 20.82 3.23 -18.24
N TYR A 280 21.33 2.17 -17.62
CA TYR A 280 21.68 0.92 -18.29
C TYR A 280 20.58 -0.14 -18.23
N MET A 281 19.50 0.12 -17.49
CA MET A 281 18.43 -0.84 -17.26
C MET A 281 17.51 -0.93 -18.48
N THR A 282 17.51 -2.07 -19.16
CA THR A 282 16.73 -2.32 -20.38
C THR A 282 15.51 -3.21 -20.18
N LYS A 283 15.41 -3.92 -19.05
CA LYS A 283 14.26 -4.79 -18.74
C LYS A 283 13.97 -4.77 -17.25
N LEU A 284 12.72 -5.01 -16.86
CA LEU A 284 12.39 -5.25 -15.46
C LEU A 284 12.88 -6.63 -15.02
N GLY A 285 12.42 -7.71 -15.66
CA GLY A 285 12.94 -9.07 -15.43
C GLY A 285 12.34 -9.78 -14.21
N MET A 286 11.12 -9.42 -13.81
CA MET A 286 10.42 -10.02 -12.66
C MET A 286 9.11 -10.71 -13.08
N PRO A 287 9.17 -11.72 -13.97
CA PRO A 287 7.98 -12.30 -14.61
C PRO A 287 7.04 -13.03 -13.65
N ASN A 288 7.52 -13.53 -12.51
CA ASN A 288 6.72 -14.29 -11.54
C ASN A 288 6.11 -13.45 -10.40
N MET A 289 6.48 -12.17 -10.30
CA MET A 289 6.04 -11.29 -9.22
C MET A 289 4.52 -11.19 -9.10
N THR A 290 3.97 -11.32 -7.89
CA THR A 290 2.59 -10.95 -7.58
C THR A 290 2.61 -9.85 -6.53
N LEU A 291 1.82 -8.80 -6.74
CA LEU A 291 1.71 -7.71 -5.78
C LEU A 291 0.57 -8.00 -4.80
N SER A 292 0.88 -7.90 -3.50
CA SER A 292 -0.10 -7.97 -2.43
C SER A 292 -0.09 -6.67 -1.64
N TYR A 293 -1.26 -6.12 -1.39
CA TYR A 293 -1.43 -4.83 -0.73
C TYR A 293 -2.27 -4.98 0.52
N ALA A 294 -1.81 -4.43 1.64
CA ALA A 294 -2.61 -4.35 2.85
C ALA A 294 -3.68 -3.24 2.77
N TRP A 295 -3.38 -2.13 2.09
CA TRP A 295 -4.24 -0.94 2.02
C TRP A 295 -4.36 -0.37 0.60
N ARG A 296 -5.43 0.41 0.38
CA ARG A 296 -5.79 0.93 -0.96
C ARG A 296 -4.86 2.03 -1.47
N GLY A 297 -4.18 2.76 -0.58
CA GLY A 297 -3.23 3.82 -0.95
C GLY A 297 -1.85 3.32 -1.43
N ASN A 298 -1.59 2.01 -1.39
CA ASN A 298 -0.22 1.43 -1.47
C ASN A 298 0.30 1.20 -2.88
N ARG A 299 -0.26 1.89 -3.85
CA ARG A 299 -0.18 1.51 -5.26
C ARG A 299 0.49 2.57 -6.11
N ASN A 300 1.50 3.27 -5.60
CA ASN A 300 2.26 4.26 -6.37
C ASN A 300 3.54 3.64 -6.93
N ALA A 301 3.75 3.74 -8.24
CA ALA A 301 4.97 3.30 -8.91
C ALA A 301 5.65 4.48 -9.62
N ASN A 302 6.97 4.45 -9.73
CA ASN A 302 7.76 5.42 -10.48
C ASN A 302 8.84 4.70 -11.28
N PHE A 303 8.73 4.71 -12.60
CA PHE A 303 9.78 4.30 -13.52
C PHE A 303 10.25 5.54 -14.27
N GLN A 304 11.42 6.05 -13.92
CA GLN A 304 11.88 7.36 -14.39
C GLN A 304 13.35 7.33 -14.77
N ASN A 305 13.71 7.98 -15.88
CA ASN A 305 15.10 8.13 -16.30
C ASN A 305 15.82 6.76 -16.39
N LEU A 306 15.19 5.84 -17.12
CA LEU A 306 15.71 4.50 -17.44
C LEU A 306 16.30 4.51 -18.85
N HIS A 307 16.88 3.38 -19.29
CA HIS A 307 17.35 3.27 -20.67
C HIS A 307 16.18 3.52 -21.66
N PRO A 308 16.40 4.15 -22.82
CA PRO A 308 15.33 4.35 -23.83
C PRO A 308 14.64 3.06 -24.28
N ASP A 309 15.39 1.95 -24.30
CA ASP A 309 14.89 0.61 -24.62
C ASP A 309 14.34 -0.14 -23.40
N PHE A 310 14.23 0.50 -22.23
CA PHE A 310 13.63 -0.12 -21.06
C PHE A 310 12.22 -0.61 -21.38
N CYS A 311 12.01 -1.91 -21.27
CA CYS A 311 10.75 -2.52 -21.66
C CYS A 311 10.12 -3.33 -20.52
N LEU A 312 8.79 -3.35 -20.51
CA LEU A 312 7.95 -4.21 -19.68
C LEU A 312 7.30 -5.26 -20.57
N THR A 313 7.30 -6.51 -20.14
CA THR A 313 6.49 -7.52 -20.83
C THR A 313 5.00 -7.28 -20.56
N ILE A 314 4.13 -7.84 -21.40
CA ILE A 314 2.68 -7.78 -21.15
C ILE A 314 2.32 -8.48 -19.83
N GLY A 315 3.03 -9.57 -19.49
CA GLY A 315 2.86 -10.28 -18.23
C GLY A 315 3.17 -9.41 -17.02
N GLU A 316 4.32 -8.73 -17.04
CA GLU A 316 4.73 -7.78 -16.00
C GLU A 316 3.77 -6.60 -15.89
N MET A 317 3.40 -5.98 -17.02
CA MET A 317 2.48 -4.86 -17.03
C MET A 317 1.08 -5.24 -16.51
N ASN A 318 0.59 -6.45 -16.80
CA ASN A 318 -0.67 -6.95 -16.26
C ASN A 318 -0.64 -7.07 -14.73
N LYS A 319 0.52 -7.38 -14.13
CA LYS A 319 0.70 -7.44 -12.68
C LYS A 319 0.79 -6.05 -12.05
N LEU A 320 1.22 -5.07 -12.83
CA LEU A 320 1.36 -3.67 -12.45
C LEU A 320 0.14 -2.81 -12.85
N SER A 321 -0.89 -3.37 -13.49
CA SER A 321 -2.01 -2.61 -14.08
C SER A 321 -2.80 -1.78 -13.08
N ASP A 322 -2.82 -2.24 -11.83
CA ASP A 322 -3.52 -1.59 -10.72
C ASP A 322 -2.70 -0.47 -10.05
N MET A 323 -1.45 -0.25 -10.48
CA MET A 323 -0.57 0.79 -9.94
C MET A 323 -0.88 2.15 -10.57
N LYS A 324 -0.84 3.18 -9.74
CA LYS A 324 -0.78 4.58 -10.14
C LYS A 324 0.68 4.94 -10.43
N PHE A 325 0.97 5.28 -11.68
CA PHE A 325 2.31 5.67 -12.09
C PHE A 325 2.51 7.18 -11.93
N VAL A 326 3.56 7.57 -11.21
CA VAL A 326 4.07 8.95 -11.17
C VAL A 326 4.74 9.26 -12.51
N ASN A 327 5.69 8.41 -12.90
CA ASN A 327 6.28 8.37 -14.24
C ASN A 327 6.34 6.92 -14.73
N ILE A 328 6.31 6.73 -16.04
CA ILE A 328 6.45 5.42 -16.69
C ILE A 328 7.29 5.50 -17.97
N ASP A 329 8.60 5.62 -17.79
CA ASP A 329 9.59 5.62 -18.87
C ASP A 329 9.87 4.19 -19.36
N ALA A 330 8.87 3.59 -20.03
CA ALA A 330 8.94 2.22 -20.54
C ALA A 330 8.32 2.07 -21.93
N ILE A 331 8.69 1.00 -22.63
CA ILE A 331 8.01 0.45 -23.83
C ILE A 331 7.56 -0.99 -23.58
N TYR A 332 6.83 -1.60 -24.51
CA TYR A 332 6.54 -3.04 -24.43
C TYR A 332 7.67 -3.85 -25.05
N CYS A 333 8.12 -4.91 -24.35
CA CYS A 333 9.09 -5.85 -24.91
C CYS A 333 8.45 -6.61 -26.09
N ASP A 334 9.18 -6.91 -27.17
CA ASP A 334 8.65 -7.71 -28.30
C ASP A 334 8.63 -9.24 -28.03
N GLU A 335 8.35 -9.62 -26.80
CA GLU A 335 8.33 -11.01 -26.37
C GLU A 335 6.88 -11.50 -26.28
N THR A 336 6.58 -12.65 -26.88
CA THR A 336 5.27 -13.28 -26.79
C THR A 336 5.19 -14.11 -25.51
N GLU A 337 4.80 -13.47 -24.42
CA GLU A 337 4.58 -14.17 -23.15
C GLU A 337 3.16 -14.72 -23.01
N LYS A 338 3.02 -15.76 -22.18
CA LYS A 338 1.71 -16.20 -21.70
C LYS A 338 1.23 -15.23 -20.63
N VAL A 339 0.12 -14.54 -20.89
CA VAL A 339 -0.61 -13.82 -19.85
C VAL A 339 -1.50 -14.84 -19.12
N PHE A 340 -1.35 -14.94 -17.81
CA PHE A 340 -2.22 -15.79 -17.00
C PHE A 340 -3.60 -15.16 -16.85
N GLY A 341 -4.67 -15.97 -16.92
CA GLY A 341 -6.05 -15.53 -16.68
C GLY A 341 -6.88 -15.23 -17.93
N GLY A 342 -6.33 -15.39 -19.14
CA GLY A 342 -7.09 -15.15 -20.38
C GLY A 342 -6.25 -15.21 -21.65
N LYS A 343 -6.89 -15.00 -22.81
CA LYS A 343 -6.21 -15.03 -24.12
C LYS A 343 -5.64 -13.66 -24.46
N LEU A 344 -4.32 -13.59 -24.69
CA LEU A 344 -3.64 -12.44 -25.29
C LEU A 344 -3.72 -12.52 -26.81
N CYS A 345 -4.09 -11.41 -27.44
CA CYS A 345 -4.21 -11.29 -28.89
C CYS A 345 -3.41 -10.10 -29.43
N ARG A 346 -2.88 -10.26 -30.65
CA ARG A 346 -2.27 -9.20 -31.47
C ARG A 346 -2.99 -8.99 -32.83
N SER A 347 -3.93 -9.87 -33.17
CA SER A 347 -4.70 -9.84 -34.42
C SER A 347 -6.04 -9.15 -34.24
N ASP A 348 -6.64 -8.68 -35.34
CA ASP A 348 -7.90 -7.92 -35.36
C ASP A 348 -9.14 -8.63 -34.77
N ASP A 349 -9.10 -9.94 -34.51
CA ASP A 349 -10.19 -10.70 -33.87
C ASP A 349 -10.30 -10.42 -32.36
N LEU A 350 -10.77 -9.23 -31.99
CA LEU A 350 -10.97 -8.77 -30.61
C LEU A 350 -11.97 -9.62 -29.81
N GLU A 351 -12.92 -10.30 -30.47
CA GLU A 351 -14.07 -10.95 -29.81
C GLU A 351 -13.67 -12.10 -28.88
N LYS A 352 -12.56 -12.76 -29.21
CA LYS A 352 -12.06 -13.93 -28.47
C LYS A 352 -11.00 -13.57 -27.44
N CYS A 353 -10.70 -12.29 -27.27
CA CYS A 353 -9.56 -11.81 -26.52
C CYS A 353 -9.97 -11.32 -25.13
N THR A 354 -9.21 -11.74 -24.12
CA THR A 354 -9.29 -11.17 -22.78
C THR A 354 -8.38 -9.96 -22.67
N TYR A 355 -7.19 -10.08 -23.27
CA TYR A 355 -6.14 -9.09 -23.33
C TYR A 355 -5.82 -8.80 -24.80
N PHE A 356 -5.80 -7.53 -25.17
CA PHE A 356 -5.38 -7.10 -26.50
C PHE A 356 -4.08 -6.32 -26.42
N TRP A 357 -3.13 -6.63 -27.29
CA TRP A 357 -1.87 -5.90 -27.41
C TRP A 357 -1.77 -5.30 -28.80
N GLY A 358 -1.81 -3.96 -28.83
CA GLY A 358 -1.92 -3.16 -30.03
C GLY A 358 -2.90 -2.01 -29.80
N ASP A 359 -2.97 -1.13 -30.79
CA ASP A 359 -3.92 -0.03 -30.79
C ASP A 359 -5.28 -0.52 -31.30
N VAL A 360 -6.36 -0.13 -30.61
CA VAL A 360 -7.73 -0.39 -31.03
C VAL A 360 -8.26 0.88 -31.67
N ILE A 361 -8.55 0.81 -32.97
CA ILE A 361 -9.06 1.94 -33.76
C ILE A 361 -10.48 1.61 -34.24
N ILE A 362 -11.44 2.46 -33.87
CA ILE A 362 -12.84 2.32 -34.23
C ILE A 362 -13.23 3.50 -35.13
N GLU A 363 -13.35 3.22 -36.42
CA GLU A 363 -13.67 4.19 -37.48
C GLU A 363 -14.95 3.84 -38.25
N SER A 364 -15.59 2.70 -37.95
CA SER A 364 -16.74 2.19 -38.70
C SER A 364 -18.03 2.96 -38.43
N GLU A 365 -18.81 3.18 -39.49
CA GLU A 365 -20.20 3.68 -39.40
C GLU A 365 -21.13 2.71 -38.65
N GLU A 366 -20.78 1.42 -38.59
CA GLU A 366 -21.50 0.38 -37.86
C GLU A 366 -20.48 -0.44 -37.03
N PHE A 367 -20.21 -0.01 -35.79
CA PHE A 367 -19.53 -0.85 -34.80
C PHE A 367 -20.59 -1.54 -33.94
N ASP A 368 -21.10 -2.67 -34.41
CA ASP A 368 -22.20 -3.42 -33.74
C ASP A 368 -21.70 -4.64 -32.95
N TYR A 369 -20.38 -4.86 -32.92
CA TYR A 369 -19.79 -6.02 -32.25
C TYR A 369 -19.51 -5.73 -30.77
N LEU A 370 -20.25 -6.44 -29.90
CA LEU A 370 -20.09 -6.38 -28.46
C LEU A 370 -18.84 -7.16 -28.03
N GLN A 371 -17.81 -6.46 -27.57
CA GLN A 371 -16.54 -7.03 -27.12
C GLN A 371 -16.66 -7.55 -25.68
N LYS A 372 -17.42 -8.64 -25.51
CA LYS A 372 -17.85 -9.15 -24.19
C LYS A 372 -16.72 -9.61 -23.30
N ASN A 373 -15.58 -10.01 -23.86
CA ASN A 373 -14.50 -10.65 -23.10
C ASN A 373 -13.30 -9.74 -22.86
N LEU A 374 -13.20 -8.62 -23.60
CA LEU A 374 -12.03 -7.76 -23.54
C LEU A 374 -11.99 -6.98 -22.23
N THR A 375 -10.92 -7.16 -21.47
CA THR A 375 -10.71 -6.54 -20.15
C THR A 375 -9.56 -5.54 -20.15
N HIS A 376 -8.52 -5.79 -20.96
CA HIS A 376 -7.33 -4.93 -21.03
C HIS A 376 -6.95 -4.64 -22.48
N ILE A 377 -6.58 -3.38 -22.74
CA ILE A 377 -5.91 -2.95 -23.96
C ILE A 377 -4.50 -2.47 -23.56
N PHE A 378 -3.48 -3.18 -24.02
CA PHE A 378 -2.08 -2.78 -23.94
C PHE A 378 -1.73 -2.00 -25.21
N GLY A 379 -2.15 -0.74 -25.24
CA GLY A 379 -2.09 0.15 -26.40
C GLY A 379 -3.07 1.30 -26.25
N LYS A 380 -3.35 2.00 -27.34
CA LYS A 380 -4.30 3.12 -27.39
C LYS A 380 -5.70 2.64 -27.77
N LEU A 381 -6.70 3.41 -27.37
CA LEU A 381 -8.07 3.30 -27.85
C LEU A 381 -8.46 4.58 -28.59
N VAL A 382 -8.70 4.47 -29.89
CA VAL A 382 -9.14 5.58 -30.76
C VAL A 382 -10.55 5.28 -31.25
N ILE A 383 -11.47 6.21 -31.00
CA ILE A 383 -12.87 6.12 -31.44
C ILE A 383 -13.16 7.39 -32.22
N GLN A 384 -13.28 7.26 -33.53
CA GLN A 384 -13.42 8.43 -34.38
C GLN A 384 -14.45 8.29 -35.50
N ASN A 385 -15.17 9.38 -35.76
CA ASN A 385 -16.16 9.50 -36.84
C ASN A 385 -17.22 8.38 -36.88
N THR A 386 -17.59 7.83 -35.72
CA THR A 386 -18.57 6.74 -35.61
C THR A 386 -20.00 7.26 -35.47
N LYS A 387 -20.99 6.43 -35.85
CA LYS A 387 -22.43 6.68 -35.61
C LYS A 387 -22.92 6.13 -34.25
N THR A 388 -22.00 5.65 -33.40
CA THR A 388 -22.41 5.07 -32.12
C THR A 388 -22.95 6.14 -31.18
N LYS A 389 -24.01 5.81 -30.46
CA LYS A 389 -24.61 6.70 -29.47
C LYS A 389 -23.97 6.59 -28.10
N ASN A 390 -23.23 5.50 -27.83
CA ASN A 390 -22.59 5.24 -26.54
C ASN A 390 -21.41 4.25 -26.65
N LEU A 391 -20.56 4.19 -25.61
CA LEU A 391 -19.39 3.30 -25.56
C LEU A 391 -19.64 1.97 -24.83
N LYS A 392 -20.89 1.51 -24.71
CA LYS A 392 -21.23 0.27 -23.96
C LYS A 392 -20.81 -1.03 -24.66
N PHE A 393 -20.26 -0.94 -25.88
CA PHE A 393 -19.74 -2.08 -26.64
C PHE A 393 -18.47 -2.71 -26.03
N PHE A 394 -17.88 -2.08 -25.01
CA PHE A 394 -16.83 -2.64 -24.16
C PHE A 394 -17.32 -2.90 -22.72
N PRO A 395 -18.19 -3.90 -22.48
CA PRO A 395 -18.84 -4.10 -21.20
C PRO A 395 -17.91 -4.59 -20.08
N GLN A 396 -16.76 -5.19 -20.42
CA GLN A 396 -15.80 -5.75 -19.46
C GLN A 396 -14.47 -5.01 -19.41
N LEU A 397 -14.28 -3.96 -20.21
CA LEU A 397 -13.01 -3.24 -20.27
C LEU A 397 -12.75 -2.53 -18.94
N THR A 398 -11.67 -2.92 -18.26
CA THR A 398 -11.23 -2.38 -16.97
C THR A 398 -9.92 -1.64 -17.06
N HIS A 399 -9.07 -1.91 -18.07
CA HIS A 399 -7.77 -1.24 -18.20
C HIS A 399 -7.43 -0.85 -19.65
N ILE A 400 -6.87 0.35 -19.80
CA ILE A 400 -6.21 0.82 -21.03
C ILE A 400 -4.82 1.34 -20.64
N ILE A 401 -3.78 0.73 -21.18
CA ILE A 401 -2.39 0.98 -20.79
C ILE A 401 -1.59 1.31 -22.03
N SER A 402 -1.41 2.60 -22.28
CA SER A 402 -0.60 3.10 -23.40
C SER A 402 0.78 3.54 -22.92
N LEU A 403 1.81 2.90 -23.46
CA LEU A 403 3.21 3.28 -23.27
C LEU A 403 3.74 4.18 -24.42
N ASP A 404 2.84 4.73 -25.23
CA ASP A 404 3.16 5.75 -26.24
C ASP A 404 3.44 7.09 -25.55
N SER A 405 4.60 7.69 -25.83
CA SER A 405 5.02 8.97 -25.24
C SER A 405 4.44 10.20 -25.95
N THR A 406 3.84 10.03 -27.12
CA THR A 406 3.41 11.12 -28.00
C THR A 406 1.90 11.32 -28.01
N SER A 407 1.14 10.24 -27.77
CA SER A 407 -0.31 10.24 -27.99
C SER A 407 -1.09 9.94 -26.70
N PRO A 408 -2.32 10.46 -26.58
CA PRO A 408 -3.22 10.08 -25.49
C PRO A 408 -3.56 8.58 -25.50
N ALA A 409 -3.79 8.00 -24.31
CA ALA A 409 -4.22 6.60 -24.21
C ALA A 409 -5.62 6.36 -24.78
N ILE A 410 -6.53 7.33 -24.61
CA ILE A 410 -7.89 7.31 -25.17
C ILE A 410 -8.10 8.56 -26.02
N GLN A 411 -8.57 8.38 -27.25
CA GLN A 411 -8.93 9.46 -28.16
C GLN A 411 -10.37 9.26 -28.64
N ILE A 412 -11.21 10.27 -28.47
CA ILE A 412 -12.60 10.27 -28.94
C ILE A 412 -12.75 11.49 -29.83
N VAL A 413 -12.87 11.31 -31.15
CA VAL A 413 -12.76 12.41 -32.12
C VAL A 413 -13.88 12.39 -33.17
N GLY A 414 -14.59 13.49 -33.41
CA GLY A 414 -15.48 13.58 -34.58
C GLY A 414 -16.80 12.79 -34.48
N ASN A 415 -17.15 12.20 -33.33
CA ASN A 415 -18.35 11.38 -33.18
C ASN A 415 -19.58 12.25 -32.91
N GLN A 416 -20.29 12.66 -33.97
CA GLN A 416 -21.44 13.56 -33.89
C GLN A 416 -22.71 12.92 -33.30
N ASP A 417 -22.83 11.59 -33.33
CA ASP A 417 -23.98 10.87 -32.76
C ASP A 417 -23.75 10.41 -31.31
N LEU A 418 -22.52 10.53 -30.81
CA LEU A 418 -22.12 10.04 -29.48
C LEU A 418 -22.68 10.94 -28.39
N LYS A 419 -23.63 10.41 -27.60
CA LYS A 419 -24.27 11.15 -26.51
C LYS A 419 -23.75 10.79 -25.12
N ASN A 420 -23.04 9.67 -24.99
CA ASN A 420 -22.51 9.18 -23.72
C ASN A 420 -21.17 8.46 -23.94
N ALA A 421 -20.09 9.01 -23.39
CA ALA A 421 -18.73 8.48 -23.49
C ALA A 421 -18.30 7.59 -22.31
N MET A 422 -19.24 7.02 -21.55
CA MET A 422 -18.96 6.19 -20.38
C MET A 422 -18.72 4.73 -20.75
N PHE A 423 -17.60 4.19 -20.26
CA PHE A 423 -17.33 2.75 -20.25
C PHE A 423 -17.94 2.10 -19.00
N PRO A 424 -18.64 0.96 -19.10
CA PRO A 424 -19.32 0.34 -17.96
C PRO A 424 -18.42 -0.04 -16.77
N LYS A 425 -17.18 -0.49 -17.03
CA LYS A 425 -16.27 -1.03 -16.00
C LYS A 425 -14.91 -0.34 -15.91
N LEU A 426 -14.62 0.61 -16.79
CA LEU A 426 -13.41 1.44 -16.71
C LEU A 426 -13.62 2.48 -15.60
N GLN A 427 -13.42 2.07 -14.34
CA GLN A 427 -13.66 2.94 -13.18
C GLN A 427 -12.53 3.96 -13.06
N VAL A 428 -12.83 5.24 -13.21
CA VAL A 428 -12.02 6.35 -12.69
C VAL A 428 -12.82 6.95 -11.54
N ARG A 429 -12.74 6.37 -10.33
CA ARG A 429 -13.41 6.96 -9.16
C ARG A 429 -12.59 8.17 -8.69
N LEU A 430 -13.08 9.37 -8.93
CA LEU A 430 -12.43 10.64 -8.54
C LEU A 430 -12.88 11.18 -7.18
N PHE A 431 -13.82 10.53 -6.50
CA PHE A 431 -14.37 11.05 -5.25
C PHE A 431 -14.23 10.01 -4.15
N SER A 432 -13.20 10.18 -3.31
CA SER A 432 -13.39 9.90 -1.89
C SER A 432 -13.82 11.18 -1.20
N TRP A 433 -14.79 11.05 -0.29
CA TRP A 433 -15.26 12.13 0.59
C TRP A 433 -14.29 12.43 1.74
N ASN A 434 -13.20 11.67 1.85
CA ASN A 434 -12.17 11.82 2.88
C ASN A 434 -10.86 12.31 2.23
N PRO A 435 -10.29 13.46 2.65
CA PRO A 435 -9.02 13.97 2.12
C PRO A 435 -7.81 13.03 2.33
N SER A 436 -7.93 12.08 3.26
CA SER A 436 -6.94 11.03 3.53
C SER A 436 -7.09 9.79 2.63
N ASP A 437 -8.22 9.64 1.95
CA ASP A 437 -8.45 8.56 0.99
C ASP A 437 -8.05 9.02 -0.41
N ASN A 438 -6.75 8.93 -0.71
CA ASN A 438 -6.23 9.07 -2.07
C ASN A 438 -6.64 7.82 -2.90
N CYS A 439 -7.94 7.61 -3.09
CA CYS A 439 -8.51 6.45 -3.77
C CYS A 439 -8.61 6.74 -5.26
N CYS A 440 -7.68 6.20 -6.04
CA CYS A 440 -7.77 6.18 -7.50
C CYS A 440 -6.98 4.98 -8.03
N PHE A 441 -7.62 3.83 -8.22
CA PHE A 441 -7.07 2.84 -9.15
C PHE A 441 -6.97 3.51 -10.52
N GLN A 442 -5.80 3.46 -11.14
CA GLN A 442 -5.60 4.06 -12.45
C GLN A 442 -5.93 3.02 -13.53
N SER A 443 -7.22 2.91 -13.84
CA SER A 443 -7.73 2.09 -14.95
C SER A 443 -7.19 2.55 -16.32
N VAL A 444 -6.58 3.74 -16.42
CA VAL A 444 -6.02 4.29 -17.66
C VAL A 444 -4.60 4.81 -17.43
N VAL A 445 -3.59 4.09 -17.92
CA VAL A 445 -2.18 4.47 -17.84
C VAL A 445 -1.75 5.07 -19.18
N ALA A 446 -1.04 6.21 -19.14
CA ALA A 446 -0.57 6.91 -20.33
C ALA A 446 0.85 7.45 -20.09
N ARG A 447 1.84 6.95 -20.83
CA ARG A 447 3.22 7.46 -20.77
C ARG A 447 3.33 8.93 -21.20
N SER A 448 2.52 9.36 -22.17
CA SER A 448 2.42 10.77 -22.58
C SER A 448 1.92 11.72 -21.49
N GLY A 449 1.42 11.19 -20.36
CA GLY A 449 0.76 11.96 -19.30
C GLY A 449 -0.68 12.37 -19.63
N VAL A 450 -1.08 12.31 -20.91
CA VAL A 450 -2.45 12.62 -21.35
C VAL A 450 -3.25 11.33 -21.43
N ARG A 451 -4.17 11.13 -20.47
CA ARG A 451 -4.98 9.90 -20.43
C ARG A 451 -6.08 9.88 -21.48
N VAL A 452 -6.74 11.01 -21.69
CA VAL A 452 -7.94 11.10 -22.54
C VAL A 452 -7.92 12.42 -23.31
N MET A 453 -8.27 12.34 -24.58
CA MET A 453 -8.52 13.47 -25.47
C MET A 453 -9.91 13.33 -26.08
N ILE A 454 -10.70 14.40 -25.99
CA ILE A 454 -12.04 14.48 -26.59
C ILE A 454 -12.07 15.73 -27.48
N GLU A 455 -12.33 15.55 -28.77
CA GLU A 455 -12.27 16.63 -29.75
C GLU A 455 -13.38 16.52 -30.80
N ASN A 456 -14.03 17.64 -31.14
CA ASN A 456 -15.00 17.73 -32.25
C ASN A 456 -16.13 16.67 -32.20
N ASN A 457 -16.61 16.29 -31.02
CA ASN A 457 -17.75 15.37 -30.85
C ASN A 457 -19.08 16.13 -30.62
N ASN A 458 -20.18 15.39 -30.46
CA ASN A 458 -21.47 15.99 -30.10
C ASN A 458 -21.36 16.89 -28.85
N PRO A 459 -21.84 18.15 -28.90
CA PRO A 459 -21.81 19.07 -27.75
C PRO A 459 -22.53 18.56 -26.50
N SER A 460 -23.49 17.63 -26.64
CA SER A 460 -24.22 17.07 -25.49
C SER A 460 -23.32 16.32 -24.50
N LEU A 461 -22.11 15.90 -24.91
CA LEU A 461 -21.14 15.24 -24.03
C LEU A 461 -20.63 16.15 -22.89
N LEU A 462 -20.69 17.48 -23.04
CA LEU A 462 -20.26 18.44 -22.02
C LEU A 462 -21.32 18.69 -20.94
N ASN A 463 -22.60 18.47 -21.25
CA ASN A 463 -23.73 18.88 -20.41
C ASN A 463 -24.41 17.70 -19.68
N SER A 464 -23.94 16.47 -19.86
CA SER A 464 -24.54 15.35 -19.13
C SER A 464 -24.02 15.35 -17.69
N SER A 465 -24.91 15.39 -16.70
CA SER A 465 -24.58 15.08 -15.30
C SER A 465 -23.98 13.67 -15.12
N ASP A 466 -24.07 12.85 -16.17
CA ASP A 466 -23.45 11.52 -16.31
C ASP A 466 -22.04 11.59 -16.93
N ALA A 467 -21.48 12.77 -17.20
CA ALA A 467 -20.12 12.97 -17.71
C ALA A 467 -19.10 12.85 -16.56
N LEU A 468 -19.09 11.70 -15.89
CA LEU A 468 -17.99 11.26 -15.02
C LEU A 468 -16.80 10.75 -15.84
N PHE A 469 -16.52 11.41 -16.95
CA PHE A 469 -15.31 11.29 -17.74
C PHE A 469 -15.14 12.59 -18.53
N PRO A 470 -13.92 13.16 -18.58
CA PRO A 470 -12.63 12.55 -18.24
C PRO A 470 -11.96 13.21 -17.02
N PRO A 471 -10.83 12.66 -16.51
CA PRO A 471 -10.12 13.16 -15.32
C PRO A 471 -9.74 14.65 -15.39
N PRO A 472 -9.29 15.27 -14.28
CA PRO A 472 -8.73 16.63 -14.27
C PRO A 472 -7.62 16.87 -15.33
N SER A 473 -7.04 15.79 -15.87
CA SER A 473 -6.03 15.78 -16.94
C SER A 473 -6.59 15.71 -18.37
N ALA A 474 -7.91 15.82 -18.55
CA ALA A 474 -8.53 15.81 -19.87
C ALA A 474 -8.20 17.08 -20.64
N ARG A 475 -7.70 16.96 -21.88
CA ARG A 475 -7.62 18.10 -22.79
C ARG A 475 -8.84 18.10 -23.70
N TYR A 476 -9.62 19.16 -23.60
CA TYR A 476 -10.71 19.47 -24.51
C TYR A 476 -10.21 20.47 -25.54
N ILE A 477 -10.27 20.09 -26.81
CA ILE A 477 -9.94 20.98 -27.92
C ILE A 477 -11.16 21.00 -28.83
N TYR A 478 -11.78 22.16 -28.97
CA TYR A 478 -12.90 22.39 -29.88
C TYR A 478 -12.44 23.39 -30.93
N THR A 479 -12.59 23.06 -32.21
CA THR A 479 -12.40 24.07 -33.25
C THR A 479 -13.62 24.98 -33.35
N VAL A 480 -13.35 26.28 -33.22
CA VAL A 480 -14.20 27.47 -33.45
C VAL A 480 -14.99 27.97 -32.24
N GLY A 481 -14.38 28.89 -31.47
CA GLY A 481 -15.01 30.20 -31.24
C GLY A 481 -15.34 30.64 -29.82
N GLU A 482 -15.59 29.75 -28.87
CA GLU A 482 -15.97 30.16 -27.50
C GLU A 482 -15.36 29.22 -26.45
N TYR A 483 -14.48 29.77 -25.61
CA TYR A 483 -14.09 29.16 -24.34
C TYR A 483 -15.34 29.12 -23.44
N ILE A 484 -15.81 27.93 -23.08
CA ILE A 484 -16.77 27.75 -22.00
C ILE A 484 -16.00 27.12 -20.84
N GLU A 485 -15.77 27.89 -19.78
CA GLU A 485 -15.23 27.35 -18.53
C GLU A 485 -16.20 26.31 -17.94
N PRO A 486 -15.69 25.23 -17.34
CA PRO A 486 -16.54 24.26 -16.67
C PRO A 486 -17.30 24.94 -15.51
N PRO A 487 -18.58 24.57 -15.28
CA PRO A 487 -19.35 25.12 -14.18
C PRO A 487 -18.68 24.76 -12.84
N VAL A 488 -18.56 25.79 -11.99
CA VAL A 488 -17.95 25.79 -10.65
C VAL A 488 -18.52 24.72 -9.74
#